data_AF-A0A497GK32-F1
#
_entry.id   AF-A0A497GK32-F1
#
_cell.length_a   1.000
_cell.length_b   1.000
_cell.length_c   1.000
_cell.angle_alpha   90.00
_cell.angle_beta   90.00
_cell.angle_gamma   90.00
#
_symmetry.space_group_name_H-M   'P 1'
#
loop_
_entity.id
_entity.type
_entity.pdbx_description
1 polymer ?
#
loop_
_entity_poly.entity_id
_entity_poly.type
_entity_poly.pdbx_seq_one_letter_code
_entity_poly.pdbx_strand_id
1 'polypeptide(L)'
;MSSVLKALIPLMLLIGAIVMPVYVRAEDDWSQSAIKAIDDLVNRIEDIMKYALMRVMELVIDIARIAYVLMAVLGFLFWASGYSTYTGRKMLLGALLLAIVVELLG
;
A
#
# COMPACT_ATOMS: atom_id res chain seq x y z
N MET A 1 -41.38 25.96 -52.33
CA MET A 1 -40.61 25.69 -51.10
C MET A 1 -39.44 26.68 -51.05
N SER A 2 -39.51 27.66 -50.15
CA SER A 2 -38.78 28.93 -50.25
C SER A 2 -37.26 28.76 -50.20
N SER A 3 -36.53 29.53 -51.02
CA SER A 3 -35.06 29.54 -51.10
C SER A 3 -34.38 29.76 -49.75
N VAL A 4 -35.08 30.41 -48.82
CA VAL A 4 -34.67 30.63 -47.43
C VAL A 4 -34.56 29.32 -46.63
N LEU A 5 -35.49 28.38 -46.85
CA LEU A 5 -35.50 27.09 -46.16
C LEU A 5 -34.28 26.23 -46.58
N LYS A 6 -33.85 26.31 -47.85
CA LYS A 6 -32.66 25.60 -48.35
C LYS A 6 -31.35 26.15 -47.79
N ALA A 7 -31.30 27.44 -47.43
CA ALA A 7 -30.12 28.07 -46.83
C ALA A 7 -30.01 27.86 -45.31
N LEU A 8 -31.12 27.61 -44.62
CA LEU A 8 -31.14 27.38 -43.17
C LEU A 8 -30.67 25.98 -42.74
N ILE A 9 -30.97 24.96 -43.55
CA ILE A 9 -30.57 23.57 -43.29
C ILE A 9 -29.05 23.39 -43.14
N PRO A 10 -28.19 23.89 -44.06
CA PRO A 10 -26.75 23.75 -43.90
C PRO A 10 -26.21 24.55 -42.71
N LEU A 11 -26.83 25.69 -42.37
CA LEU A 11 -26.43 26.50 -41.22
C LEU A 11 -26.68 25.77 -39.89
N MET A 12 -27.82 25.09 -39.75
CA MET A 12 -28.13 24.27 -38.57
C MET A 12 -27.18 23.08 -38.41
N LEU A 13 -26.79 22.43 -39.51
CA LEU A 13 -25.79 21.36 -39.49
C LEU A 13 -24.42 21.87 -39.05
N LEU A 14 -24.03 23.06 -39.50
CA LEU A 14 -22.75 23.68 -39.16
C LEU A 14 -22.70 24.07 -37.68
N ILE A 15 -23.79 24.63 -37.15
CA ILE A 15 -23.92 24.92 -35.72
C ILE A 15 -23.88 23.61 -34.92
N GLY A 16 -24.61 22.57 -35.32
CA GLY A 16 -24.59 21.26 -34.67
C GLY A 16 -23.20 20.60 -34.65
N ALA A 17 -22.43 20.71 -35.73
CA ALA A 17 -21.09 20.16 -35.85
C ALA A 17 -20.05 20.86 -34.95
N ILE A 18 -20.26 22.13 -34.60
CA ILE A 18 -19.39 22.88 -33.69
C ILE A 18 -19.81 22.68 -32.23
N VAL A 19 -21.12 22.64 -31.98
CA VAL A 19 -21.68 22.60 -30.63
C VAL A 19 -21.60 21.20 -30.00
N MET A 20 -21.83 20.12 -30.77
CA MET A 20 -21.68 18.75 -30.27
C MET A 20 -20.29 18.43 -29.69
N PRO A 21 -19.16 18.68 -30.40
CA PRO A 21 -17.85 18.35 -29.86
C PRO A 21 -17.47 19.19 -28.65
N VAL A 22 -18.03 20.40 -28.47
CA VAL A 22 -17.79 21.24 -27.29
C VAL A 22 -18.50 20.69 -26.06
N TYR A 23 -19.74 20.20 -26.20
CA TYR A 23 -20.44 19.55 -25.08
C TYR A 23 -19.80 18.24 -24.67
N VAL A 24 -19.40 17.40 -25.64
CA VAL A 24 -18.70 16.14 -25.35
C VAL A 24 -17.34 16.39 -24.69
N ARG A 25 -16.61 17.44 -25.12
CA ARG A 25 -15.31 17.85 -24.54
C ARG A 25 -15.38 18.52 -23.16
N ALA A 26 -16.55 19.04 -22.80
CA ALA A 26 -16.74 19.57 -21.46
C ALA A 26 -17.07 18.43 -20.50
N GLU A 27 -17.87 17.46 -20.96
CA GLU A 27 -18.32 16.31 -20.16
C GLU A 27 -17.17 15.33 -19.84
N ASP A 28 -16.30 15.07 -20.80
CA ASP A 28 -15.15 14.18 -20.63
C ASP A 28 -14.04 14.81 -19.76
N ASP A 29 -13.79 16.12 -19.82
CA ASP A 29 -12.72 16.79 -19.08
C ASP A 29 -12.99 16.83 -17.56
N TRP A 30 -14.23 17.10 -17.16
CA TRP A 30 -14.62 17.04 -15.74
C TRP A 30 -14.65 15.60 -15.23
N SER A 31 -15.10 14.65 -16.05
CA SER A 31 -15.17 13.22 -15.70
C SER A 31 -13.77 12.62 -15.54
N GLN A 32 -12.86 12.91 -16.47
CA GLN A 32 -11.46 12.45 -16.42
C GLN A 32 -10.71 13.06 -15.24
N SER A 33 -10.97 14.33 -14.91
CA SER A 33 -10.39 14.98 -13.74
C SER A 33 -10.88 14.36 -12.42
N ALA A 34 -12.17 14.00 -12.34
CA ALA A 34 -12.73 13.32 -11.18
C ALA A 34 -12.16 11.90 -11.01
N ILE A 35 -12.00 11.14 -12.10
CA ILE A 35 -11.40 9.80 -12.07
C ILE A 35 -9.94 9.87 -11.60
N LYS A 36 -9.14 10.81 -12.13
CA LYS A 36 -7.75 11.00 -11.69
C LYS A 36 -7.66 11.36 -10.22
N ALA A 37 -8.54 12.21 -9.71
CA ALA A 37 -8.57 12.56 -8.29
C ALA A 37 -8.90 11.35 -7.41
N ILE A 38 -9.81 10.47 -7.86
CA ILE A 38 -10.14 9.22 -7.17
C ILE A 38 -8.95 8.25 -7.21
N ASP A 39 -8.33 8.06 -8.37
CA ASP A 39 -7.15 7.19 -8.51
C ASP A 39 -5.99 7.66 -7.64
N ASP A 40 -5.72 8.97 -7.60
CA ASP A 40 -4.70 9.55 -6.72
C ASP A 40 -5.00 9.33 -5.24
N LEU A 41 -6.27 9.40 -4.82
CA LEU A 41 -6.67 9.10 -3.45
C LEU A 41 -6.51 7.61 -3.12
N VAL A 42 -6.91 6.73 -4.03
CA VAL A 42 -6.75 5.27 -3.86
C VAL A 42 -5.27 4.91 -3.77
N ASN A 43 -4.43 5.45 -4.65
CA ASN A 43 -2.99 5.22 -4.64
C ASN A 43 -2.35 5.71 -3.34
N ARG A 44 -2.74 6.90 -2.84
CA ARG A 44 -2.28 7.39 -1.53
C ARG A 44 -2.68 6.49 -0.38
N ILE A 45 -3.90 5.97 -0.37
CA ILE A 45 -4.35 5.02 0.64
C ILE A 45 -3.55 3.72 0.54
N GLU A 46 -3.32 3.21 -0.68
CA GLU A 46 -2.53 2.02 -0.91
C GLU A 46 -1.09 2.18 -0.42
N ASP A 47 -0.46 3.32 -0.69
CA ASP A 47 0.88 3.65 -0.22
C ASP A 47 0.95 3.72 1.31
N ILE A 48 -0.05 4.33 1.95
CA ILE A 48 -0.13 4.37 3.42
C ILE A 48 -0.31 2.98 3.99
N MET A 49 -1.15 2.13 3.39
CA MET A 49 -1.33 0.74 3.82
C MET A 49 -0.04 -0.06 3.67
N LYS A 50 0.61 0.02 2.51
CA LYS A 50 1.90 -0.65 2.27
C LYS A 50 2.94 -0.19 3.28
N TYR A 51 3.06 1.11 3.51
CA TYR A 51 3.96 1.68 4.51
C TYR A 51 3.64 1.17 5.92
N ALA A 52 2.36 1.16 6.32
CA ALA A 52 1.95 0.65 7.63
C ALA A 52 2.28 -0.84 7.80
N LEU A 53 2.01 -1.67 6.78
CA LEU A 53 2.34 -3.10 6.79
C LEU A 53 3.84 -3.34 6.90
N MET A 54 4.65 -2.66 6.10
CA MET A 54 6.11 -2.75 6.19
C MET A 54 6.60 -2.30 7.57
N ARG A 55 6.04 -1.21 8.10
CA ARG A 55 6.42 -0.68 9.40
C ARG A 55 6.09 -1.64 10.54
N VAL A 56 4.94 -2.32 10.48
CA VAL A 56 4.58 -3.34 11.46
C VAL A 56 5.52 -4.54 11.38
N MET A 57 5.89 -4.97 10.16
CA MET A 57 6.85 -6.06 9.98
C MET A 57 8.23 -5.72 10.55
N GLU A 58 8.74 -4.52 10.26
CA GLU A 58 10.00 -4.02 10.86
C GLU A 58 9.94 -4.04 12.39
N LEU A 59 8.84 -3.55 12.98
CA LEU A 59 8.67 -3.56 14.43
C LEU A 59 8.64 -4.97 15.02
N VAL A 60 8.00 -5.93 14.33
CA VAL A 60 7.97 -7.33 14.77
C VAL A 60 9.38 -7.93 14.73
N ILE A 61 10.16 -7.65 13.68
CA ILE A 61 11.55 -8.08 13.54
C ILE A 61 12.41 -7.49 14.66
N ASP A 62 12.27 -6.19 14.94
CA ASP A 62 13.01 -5.51 16.01
C ASP A 62 12.68 -6.07 17.40
N ILE A 63 11.41 -6.31 17.69
CA ILE A 63 10.98 -6.96 18.94
C ILE A 63 11.56 -8.37 19.03
N ALA A 64 11.53 -9.14 17.94
CA ALA A 64 12.08 -10.47 17.91
C ALA A 64 13.61 -10.46 18.11
N ARG A 65 14.32 -9.44 17.58
CA ARG A 65 15.75 -9.24 17.84
C ARG A 65 16.04 -9.09 19.33
N ILE A 66 15.30 -8.22 20.00
CA ILE A 66 15.43 -8.04 21.45
C ILE A 66 15.09 -9.34 22.20
N ALA A 67 14.04 -10.04 21.78
CA ALA A 67 13.58 -11.26 22.42
C ALA A 67 14.64 -12.38 22.35
N TYR A 68 15.25 -12.65 21.20
CA TYR A 68 16.26 -13.71 21.14
C TYR A 68 17.51 -13.37 21.96
N VAL A 69 17.92 -12.09 22.01
CA VAL A 69 19.07 -11.67 22.84
C VAL A 69 18.76 -11.91 24.31
N LEU A 70 17.58 -11.49 24.77
CA LEU A 70 17.15 -11.73 26.16
C LEU A 70 17.03 -13.21 26.48
N MET A 71 16.44 -14.02 25.59
CA MET A 71 16.35 -15.46 25.79
C MET A 71 17.72 -16.13 25.81
N ALA A 72 18.68 -15.66 25.01
CA ALA A 72 20.05 -16.17 25.02
C ALA A 72 20.73 -15.88 26.35
N VAL A 73 20.61 -14.64 26.85
CA VAL A 73 21.19 -14.22 28.14
C VAL A 73 20.54 -14.98 29.30
N LEU A 74 19.20 -15.03 29.35
CA LEU A 74 18.48 -15.75 30.41
C LEU A 74 18.73 -17.26 30.36
N GLY A 75 18.75 -17.84 29.15
CA GLY A 75 19.07 -19.24 28.95
C GLY A 75 20.48 -19.59 29.43
N PHE A 76 21.45 -18.71 29.15
CA PHE A 76 22.82 -18.84 29.64
C PHE A 76 22.89 -18.72 31.17
N LEU A 77 22.20 -17.74 31.77
CA LEU A 77 22.15 -17.57 33.22
C LEU A 77 21.50 -18.76 33.93
N PHE A 78 20.40 -19.31 33.41
CA PHE A 78 19.76 -20.50 33.97
C PHE A 78 20.61 -21.77 33.81
N TRP A 79 21.37 -21.86 32.72
CA TRP A 79 22.31 -22.96 32.52
C TRP A 79 23.52 -22.86 33.47
N ALA A 80 24.10 -21.67 33.62
CA ALA A 80 25.27 -21.43 34.46
C ALA A 80 24.96 -21.49 35.97
N SER A 81 23.79 -21.00 36.39
CA SER A 81 23.36 -21.04 37.81
C SER A 81 22.98 -22.43 38.31
N GLY A 82 22.81 -23.41 37.41
CA GLY A 82 22.42 -24.78 37.78
C GLY A 82 20.98 -24.93 38.28
N TYR A 83 20.21 -23.84 38.41
CA TYR A 83 18.85 -23.86 38.95
C TYR A 83 17.89 -24.70 38.08
N SER A 84 17.96 -24.51 36.76
CA SER A 84 17.26 -25.38 35.80
C SER A 84 18.00 -25.42 34.47
N THR A 85 19.01 -26.30 34.41
CA THR A 85 19.82 -26.53 33.20
C THR A 85 19.01 -27.04 32.01
N TYR A 86 17.93 -27.80 32.26
CA TYR A 86 17.04 -28.29 31.20
C TYR A 86 16.23 -27.14 30.55
N THR A 87 15.69 -26.22 31.36
CA THR A 87 14.97 -25.04 30.86
C THR A 87 15.94 -24.07 30.17
N GLY A 88 17.12 -23.83 30.75
CA GLY A 88 18.14 -22.95 30.17
C GLY A 88 18.59 -23.41 28.78
N ARG A 89 18.84 -24.71 28.58
CA ARG A 89 19.19 -25.27 27.26
C ARG A 89 18.06 -25.11 26.23
N LYS A 90 16.80 -25.28 26.64
CA LYS A 90 15.65 -25.06 25.75
C LYS A 90 15.52 -23.59 25.34
N MET A 91 15.74 -22.66 26.26
CA MET A 91 15.76 -21.22 25.95
C MET A 91 16.89 -20.84 25.00
N LEU A 92 18.10 -21.41 25.18
CA LEU A 92 19.22 -21.20 24.27
C LEU A 92 18.93 -21.71 22.86
N LEU A 93 18.35 -22.91 22.72
CA LEU A 93 17.95 -23.44 21.42
C LEU A 93 16.85 -22.61 20.77
N GLY A 94 15.86 -22.18 21.55
CA GLY A 94 14.81 -21.28 21.08
C GLY A 94 15.38 -19.93 20.63
N ALA A 95 16.34 -19.38 21.36
CA ALA A 95 17.02 -18.12 21.01
C ALA A 95 17.83 -18.26 19.73
N LEU A 96 18.56 -19.37 19.57
CA LEU A 96 19.32 -19.66 18.36
C LEU A 96 18.41 -19.78 17.13
N LEU A 97 17.31 -20.54 17.24
CA LEU A 97 16.35 -20.69 16.16
C LEU A 97 15.67 -19.37 15.81
N LEU A 98 15.23 -18.61 16.82
CA LEU A 98 14.61 -17.31 16.59
C LEU A 98 15.61 -16.33 15.94
N ALA A 99 16.87 -16.32 16.38
CA ALA A 99 17.91 -15.49 15.79
C ALA A 99 18.12 -15.81 14.30
N ILE A 100 18.20 -17.08 13.93
CA ILE A 100 18.33 -17.49 12.53
C ILE A 100 17.12 -17.02 11.71
N VAL A 101 15.90 -17.25 12.21
CA VAL A 101 14.68 -16.84 11.48
C VAL A 101 14.62 -15.33 11.30
N VAL A 102 14.94 -14.56 12.36
CA VAL A 102 14.88 -13.10 12.35
C VAL A 102 15.95 -12.50 11.43
N GLU A 103 17.16 -13.05 11.43
CA GLU A 103 18.26 -12.58 10.57
C GLU A 103 18.06 -12.96 9.09
N LEU A 104 17.24 -13.97 8.81
CA LEU A 104 16.85 -14.31 7.43
C LEU A 104 15.69 -13.45 6.92
N LEU A 105 14.85 -12.92 7.82
CA LEU A 105 13.66 -12.15 7.48
C LEU A 105 13.88 -10.63 7.49
N GLY A 106 14.86 -10.13 8.26
CA GLY A 106 15.16 -8.71 8.40
C GLY A 106 16.54 -8.35 7.87
#